data_AF-A0A935T728-F1
#
_entry.id   AF-A0A935T728-F1
#
_cell.length_a   1.000
_cell.length_b   1.000
_cell.length_c   1.000
_cell.angle_alpha   90.00
_cell.angle_beta   90.00
_cell.angle_gamma   90.00
#
_symmetry.space_group_name_H-M   'P 1'
#
loop_
_entity.id
_entity.type
_entity.pdbx_description
1 polymer ?
#
loop_
_entity_poly.entity_id
_entity_poly.type
_entity_poly.pdbx_seq_one_letter_code
_entity_poly.pdbx_strand_id
1 'polypeptide(L)'
;MLELRPNCECCDRDLPPDSLQALICSFECTFCVECASTRLAGRCPNCGGELLRRPIRPASKLASHPASTQRVLKPCASAELPATPGARR
;
A
#
# COMPACT_ATOMS: atom_id res chain seq x y z
N MET A 1 15.49 2.66 -8.73
CA MET A 1 15.40 3.09 -7.32
C MET A 1 13.97 2.86 -6.88
N LEU A 2 13.74 2.40 -5.64
CA LEU A 2 12.40 2.09 -5.14
C LEU A 2 11.42 3.24 -5.39
N GLU A 3 10.26 2.97 -5.97
CA GLU A 3 9.30 4.00 -6.39
C GLU A 3 8.61 4.67 -5.20
N LEU A 4 8.40 3.94 -4.11
CA LEU A 4 7.60 4.38 -2.93
C LEU A 4 6.19 4.82 -3.32
N ARG A 5 5.37 3.87 -3.78
CA ARG A 5 3.97 4.12 -4.16
C ARG A 5 3.18 4.76 -3.01
N PRO A 6 2.36 5.77 -3.29
CA PRO A 6 1.77 6.61 -2.25
C PRO A 6 0.51 6.00 -1.62
N ASN A 7 0.07 4.81 -2.04
CA ASN A 7 -1.18 4.22 -1.58
C ASN A 7 -1.07 2.69 -1.36
N CYS A 8 -2.02 2.16 -0.62
CA CYS A 8 -2.26 0.72 -0.51
C CYS A 8 -2.96 0.23 -1.78
N GLU A 9 -2.39 -0.78 -2.44
CA GLU A 9 -2.98 -1.33 -3.65
C GLU A 9 -4.32 -2.03 -3.41
N CYS A 10 -4.66 -2.36 -2.16
CA CYS A 10 -5.89 -3.07 -1.84
C CYS A 10 -7.09 -2.16 -1.51
N CYS A 11 -6.86 -1.12 -0.70
CA CYS A 11 -7.92 -0.28 -0.11
C CYS A 11 -7.74 1.21 -0.43
N ASP A 12 -6.75 1.55 -1.25
CA ASP A 12 -6.39 2.92 -1.63
C ASP A 12 -5.98 3.88 -0.50
N ARG A 13 -5.82 3.40 0.75
CA ARG A 13 -5.34 4.26 1.85
C ARG A 13 -3.97 4.87 1.52
N ASP A 14 -3.78 6.15 1.83
CA ASP A 14 -2.51 6.83 1.67
C ASP A 14 -1.39 6.23 2.54
N LEU A 15 -0.24 6.01 1.91
CA LEU A 15 0.99 5.47 2.48
C LEU A 15 2.15 6.39 2.08
N PRO A 16 2.37 7.51 2.81
CA PRO A 16 3.47 8.44 2.53
C PRO A 16 4.84 7.76 2.67
N PRO A 17 5.90 8.32 2.07
CA PRO A 17 7.24 7.71 2.03
C PRO A 17 7.85 7.40 3.41
N ASP A 18 7.42 8.12 4.45
CA ASP A 18 7.79 7.93 5.86
C ASP A 18 6.84 7.01 6.65
N SER A 19 5.78 6.49 6.00
CA SER A 19 4.79 5.64 6.65
C SER A 19 5.39 4.35 7.20
N LEU A 20 5.21 4.12 8.50
CA LEU A 20 5.57 2.87 9.16
C LEU A 20 4.57 1.74 8.87
N GLN A 21 3.42 2.08 8.28
CA GLN A 21 2.32 1.16 8.01
C GLN A 21 2.34 0.59 6.59
N ALA A 22 3.35 0.94 5.78
CA ALA A 22 3.52 0.42 4.45
C ALA A 22 4.33 -0.88 4.47
N LEU A 23 3.77 -1.92 3.88
CA LEU A 23 4.43 -3.18 3.58
C LEU A 23 4.64 -3.28 2.07
N ILE A 24 5.71 -3.95 1.66
CA ILE A 24 6.15 -4.06 0.28
C ILE A 24 6.67 -5.47 -0.01
N CYS A 25 6.47 -5.97 -1.23
CA CYS A 25 7.15 -7.17 -1.73
C CYS A 25 8.36 -6.82 -2.63
N SER A 26 9.10 -7.82 -3.10
CA SER A 26 10.24 -7.65 -4.01
C SER A 26 9.92 -6.98 -5.35
N PHE A 27 8.65 -7.00 -5.77
CA PHE A 27 8.15 -6.35 -6.99
C PHE A 27 7.49 -4.99 -6.72
N GLU A 28 7.71 -4.43 -5.53
CA GLU A 28 7.22 -3.12 -5.12
C GLU A 28 5.69 -3.01 -4.99
N CYS A 29 4.97 -4.14 -4.94
CA CYS A 29 3.55 -4.12 -4.58
C CYS A 29 3.40 -3.62 -3.15
N THR A 30 2.64 -2.54 -2.96
CA THR A 30 2.53 -1.85 -1.66
C THR A 30 1.16 -2.09 -1.02
N PHE A 31 1.15 -2.52 0.25
CA PHE A 31 -0.06 -2.77 1.02
C PHE A 31 0.05 -2.18 2.42
N CYS A 32 -1.06 -1.75 3.01
CA CYS A 32 -1.05 -1.34 4.41
C CYS A 32 -1.01 -2.57 5.34
N VAL A 33 -0.50 -2.39 6.56
CA VAL A 33 -0.45 -3.45 7.60
C VAL A 33 -1.82 -4.11 7.84
N GLU A 34 -2.89 -3.31 7.80
CA GLU A 34 -4.26 -3.81 7.97
C GLU A 34 -4.66 -4.78 6.84
N CYS A 35 -4.51 -4.39 5.58
CA CYS A 35 -4.84 -5.28 4.45
C CYS A 35 -3.92 -6.51 4.41
N ALA A 36 -2.64 -6.31 4.71
CA ALA A 36 -1.67 -7.41 4.75
C ALA A 36 -2.04 -8.47 5.79
N SER A 37 -2.47 -8.05 6.98
CA SER A 37 -2.83 -8.97 8.07
C SER A 37 -4.22 -9.59 7.90
N THR A 38 -5.21 -8.79 7.50
CA THR A 38 -6.63 -9.22 7.49
C THR A 38 -7.07 -9.90 6.20
N ARG A 39 -6.55 -9.46 5.04
CA ARG A 39 -7.00 -9.93 3.72
C ARG A 39 -5.98 -10.79 3.00
N LEU A 40 -4.68 -10.62 3.32
CA LEU A 40 -3.58 -11.18 2.55
C LEU A 40 -2.71 -12.17 3.32
N ALA A 41 -2.96 -12.35 4.62
CA ALA A 41 -2.19 -13.24 5.51
C ALA A 41 -0.66 -13.08 5.41
N GLY A 42 -0.20 -11.84 5.24
CA GLY A 42 1.22 -11.49 5.13
C GLY A 42 1.87 -11.83 3.78
N ARG A 43 1.10 -12.23 2.76
CA ARG A 43 1.61 -12.60 1.44
C ARG A 43 1.08 -11.70 0.34
N CYS A 44 1.93 -11.37 -0.62
CA CYS A 44 1.52 -10.56 -1.76
C CYS A 44 0.59 -11.37 -2.68
N PRO A 45 -0.60 -10.85 -3.03
CA PRO A 45 -1.55 -11.56 -3.89
C PRO A 45 -1.08 -11.63 -5.36
N ASN A 46 -0.17 -10.74 -5.76
CA ASN A 46 0.32 -10.66 -7.15
C ASN A 46 1.51 -11.60 -7.41
N CYS A 47 2.42 -11.77 -6.44
CA CYS A 47 3.64 -12.57 -6.63
C CYS A 47 3.77 -13.76 -5.67
N GLY A 48 2.89 -13.90 -4.68
CA GLY A 48 2.93 -14.98 -3.68
C GLY A 48 4.04 -14.85 -2.62
N GLY A 49 4.93 -13.87 -2.74
CA GLY A 49 6.02 -13.62 -1.81
C GLY A 49 5.59 -12.98 -0.49
N GLU A 50 6.53 -12.83 0.43
CA GLU A 50 6.32 -12.16 1.71
C GLU A 50 6.09 -10.65 1.57
N LEU A 51 5.31 -10.09 2.50
CA LEU A 51 5.15 -8.65 2.68
C LEU A 51 5.97 -8.19 3.87
N LEU A 52 7.00 -7.40 3.61
CA LEU A 52 7.90 -6.85 4.63
C LEU A 52 7.72 -5.35 4.77
N ARG A 53 8.19 -4.79 5.88
CA ARG A 53 8.16 -3.33 6.11
C ARG A 53 8.88 -2.58 5.00
N ARG A 54 8.18 -1.62 4.40
CA ARG A 54 8.76 -0.74 3.38
C ARG A 54 9.87 0.12 3.99
N PRO A 55 11.08 0.14 3.42
CA PRO A 55 12.13 1.05 3.85
C PRO A 55 11.69 2.51 3.73
N ILE A 56 12.02 3.31 4.75
CA ILE A 56 11.73 4.74 4.77
C ILE A 56 12.82 5.48 4.01
N ARG A 57 12.43 6.39 3.11
CA ARG A 57 13.37 7.36 2.53
C ARG A 57 13.49 8.57 3.47
N PRO A 58 14.69 8.86 3.99
CA PRO A 58 14.90 10.01 4.88
C PRO A 58 14.51 11.33 4.19
N ALA A 59 13.98 12.28 4.97
CA ALA A 59 13.49 13.56 4.46
C ALA A 59 14.55 14.32 3.64
N SER A 60 15.83 14.26 4.06
CA SER A 60 16.95 14.90 3.36
C SER A 60 17.18 14.36 1.95
N LYS A 61 16.70 13.15 1.64
CA LYS A 61 16.83 12.53 0.31
C LYS A 61 15.58 12.69 -0.55
N LEU A 62 14.44 13.11 0.00
CA LEU A 62 13.20 13.29 -0.77
C LEU A 62 13.28 14.43 -1.78
N ALA A 63 14.05 15.49 -1.52
CA ALA A 63 14.21 16.61 -2.44
C ALA A 63 14.89 16.19 -3.75
N SER A 64 15.93 15.35 -3.68
CA SER A 64 16.67 14.86 -4.86
C SER A 64 16.10 13.56 -5.42
N HIS A 65 15.38 12.78 -4.60
CA HIS A 65 14.81 11.49 -4.95
C HIS A 65 13.36 11.43 -4.46
N PRO A 66 12.42 12.10 -5.15
CA PRO A 66 11.03 12.16 -4.73
C PRO A 66 10.38 10.77 -4.76
N ALA A 67 9.38 10.58 -3.89
CA ALA A 67 8.51 9.41 -3.94
C ALA A 67 7.57 9.49 -5.16
N SER A 68 7.10 8.34 -5.63
CA SER A 68 6.16 8.29 -6.74
C SER A 68 4.81 8.91 -6.35
N THR A 69 4.22 9.63 -7.30
CA THR A 69 2.85 10.15 -7.20
C THR A 69 1.83 9.19 -7.82
N GLN A 70 2.29 8.13 -8.49
CA GLN A 70 1.43 7.19 -9.17
C GLN A 70 0.78 6.24 -8.19
N ARG A 71 -0.55 6.37 -8.05
CA ARG A 71 -1.38 5.43 -7.30
C ARG A 71 -1.62 4.16 -8.12
N VAL A 72 -1.65 3.02 -7.45
CA VAL A 72 -2.03 1.72 -8.04
C VAL A 72 -3.14 1.12 -7.19
N LEU A 73 -4.27 0.75 -7.80
CA LEU A 73 -5.38 0.12 -7.09
C LEU A 73 -5.73 -1.21 -7.77
N LYS A 74 -5.60 -2.28 -7.00
CA LYS A 74 -5.91 -3.67 -7.34
C LYS A 74 -6.63 -4.29 -6.14
N PRO A 75 -7.97 -4.19 -6.09
CA PRO A 75 -8.75 -4.65 -4.95
C PRO A 75 -8.40 -6.11 -4.62
N CYS A 76 -8.02 -6.38 -3.37
CA CYS A 76 -7.88 -7.76 -2.92
C CYS A 76 -9.24 -8.44 -3.03
N ALA A 77 -9.27 -9.68 -3.54
CA ALA A 77 -10.51 -10.45 -3.59
C ALA A 77 -11.15 -10.49 -2.19
N SER A 78 -12.43 -10.15 -2.17
CA SER A 78 -13.14 -9.40 -1.13
C SER A 78 -13.11 -9.95 0.31
N ALA A 79 -12.88 -9.05 1.27
CA ALA A 79 -13.88 -8.83 2.29
C ALA A 79 -14.48 -7.44 2.01
N GLU A 80 -15.74 -7.43 1.59
CA GLU A 80 -16.56 -6.25 1.33
C GLU A 80 -16.22 -5.10 2.27
N LEU A 81 -15.89 -3.92 1.73
CA LEU A 81 -16.25 -2.70 2.43
C LEU A 81 -17.76 -2.55 2.22
N PRO A 82 -18.57 -2.41 3.28
CA PRO A 82 -19.99 -2.13 3.10
C PRO A 82 -20.10 -0.85 2.28
N ALA A 83 -20.77 -0.95 1.14
CA ALA A 83 -21.24 0.22 0.41
C ALA A 83 -21.97 1.10 1.41
N THR A 84 -21.50 2.33 1.61
CA THR A 84 -22.15 3.31 2.48
C THR A 84 -23.60 3.49 2.01
N PRO A 85 -24.64 3.02 2.74
CA PRO A 85 -26.00 3.27 2.34
C PRO A 85 -26.42 4.57 3.01
N GLY A 86 -26.22 5.72 2.36
CA GLY A 86 -26.55 6.96 3.06
C GLY A 86 -26.26 8.29 2.40
N ALA A 87 -26.47 8.43 1.09
CA ALA A 87 -26.65 9.75 0.48
C ALA A 87 -27.94 9.75 -0.36
N ARG A 88 -29.07 9.61 0.32
CA ARG A 88 -30.37 10.06 -0.17
C ARG A 88 -31.07 10.84 0.93
N ARG A 89 -31.03 12.16 0.83
CA ARG A 89 -32.19 13.05 0.63
C ARG A 89 -31.70 14.47 0.40
#